data_AF-Q9R3A7-F1
#
_entry.id   AF-Q9R3A7-F1
#
_cell.length_a   1.000
_cell.length_b   1.000
_cell.length_c   1.000
_cell.angle_alpha   90.00
_cell.angle_beta   90.00
_cell.angle_gamma   90.00
#
_symmetry.space_group_name_H-M   'P 1'
#
loop_
_entity.id
_entity.type
_entity.pdbx_description
1 polymer ?
#
loop_
_entity_poly.entity_id
_entity_poly.type
_entity_poly.pdbx_seq_one_letter_code
_entity_poly.pdbx_strand_id
1 'polypeptide(L)'
;DPLPAADYTMIDGKDIKSLKEQVMDLGIPASELIKTAWASASTFRVTDYRGGNNGARIRLQPEINWEVNEPEKLKKVLASLTSLQREFNKKQSDGKKVSLADLIVLSGNAAIEDAARKAGVELEIPFTPGRTDASQEQTDVASFSVLEPTADGFRNYYSKSRSHISPVESLIDKASQLDLTVPEMTALLGGLRVMDINTNNSSLGVFTDTPGVLDNKFFVNLLDMSTRWSKADKEDTYNGFDRKTGALKWKASSVDLIFSSNPELRAVAEVYASDDARNKFIHDFVKSWNKVMNSDRFDLNNK
;
A
#
# COMPACT_ATOMS: atom_id res chain seq x y z
N ASP A 1 12.66 -6.69 18.35
CA ASP A 1 11.48 -7.26 17.67
C ASP A 1 11.84 -8.61 17.02
N PRO A 2 12.05 -9.67 17.82
CA PRO A 2 12.61 -10.93 17.34
C PRO A 2 11.69 -11.64 16.34
N LEU A 3 12.28 -12.42 15.43
CA LEU A 3 11.56 -13.25 14.46
C LEU A 3 11.91 -14.72 14.69
N PRO A 4 10.93 -15.64 14.67
CA PRO A 4 11.24 -17.06 14.71
C PRO A 4 11.95 -17.49 13.42
N ALA A 5 12.81 -18.50 13.54
CA ALA A 5 13.41 -19.15 12.38
C ALA A 5 12.34 -19.91 11.57
N ALA A 6 12.50 -19.96 10.25
CA ALA A 6 11.67 -20.80 9.39
C ALA A 6 12.21 -22.23 9.38
N ASP A 7 11.51 -23.15 10.05
CA ASP A 7 11.87 -24.57 10.19
C ASP A 7 11.11 -25.49 9.21
N TYR A 8 10.69 -24.93 8.07
CA TYR A 8 9.90 -25.62 7.04
C TYR A 8 10.44 -25.32 5.64
N THR A 9 10.08 -26.19 4.68
CA THR A 9 10.44 -25.98 3.28
C THR A 9 9.63 -24.81 2.71
N MET A 10 10.31 -23.90 2.02
CA MET A 10 9.65 -22.74 1.41
C MET A 10 8.82 -23.14 0.20
N ILE A 11 7.74 -22.40 -0.05
CA ILE A 11 6.95 -22.49 -1.28
C ILE A 11 7.81 -22.19 -2.52
N ASP A 12 7.50 -22.85 -3.63
CA ASP A 12 8.16 -22.63 -4.92
C ASP A 12 7.31 -21.78 -5.89
N GLY A 13 7.82 -21.55 -7.11
CA GLY A 13 7.11 -20.71 -8.10
C GLY A 13 5.72 -21.22 -8.50
N LYS A 14 5.47 -22.54 -8.48
CA LYS A 14 4.15 -23.10 -8.77
C LYS A 14 3.19 -22.84 -7.62
N ASP A 15 3.68 -23.02 -6.39
CA ASP A 15 2.92 -22.74 -5.17
C ASP A 15 2.55 -21.25 -5.10
N ILE A 16 3.50 -20.35 -5.38
CA ILE A 16 3.30 -18.90 -5.43
C ILE A 16 2.18 -18.53 -6.40
N LYS A 17 2.24 -19.04 -7.64
CA LYS A 17 1.19 -18.80 -8.64
C LYS A 17 -0.17 -19.31 -8.17
N SER A 18 -0.21 -20.54 -7.67
CA SER A 18 -1.45 -21.16 -7.19
C SER A 18 -2.05 -20.41 -5.99
N LEU A 19 -1.23 -19.90 -5.08
CA LEU A 19 -1.68 -19.12 -3.94
C LEU A 19 -2.21 -17.75 -4.35
N LYS A 20 -1.60 -17.07 -5.34
CA LYS A 20 -2.14 -15.82 -5.89
C LYS A 20 -3.54 -16.00 -6.48
N GLU A 21 -3.75 -17.07 -7.25
CA GLU A 21 -5.06 -17.43 -7.81
C GLU A 21 -6.08 -17.68 -6.68
N GLN A 22 -5.73 -18.52 -5.70
CA GLN A 22 -6.60 -18.81 -4.55
C GLN A 22 -6.93 -17.58 -3.72
N VAL A 23 -6.01 -16.62 -3.56
CA VAL A 23 -6.29 -15.35 -2.88
C VAL A 23 -7.38 -14.56 -3.61
N MET A 24 -7.30 -14.46 -4.94
CA MET A 24 -8.29 -13.72 -5.72
C MET A 24 -9.67 -14.41 -5.67
N ASP A 25 -9.69 -15.74 -5.55
CA ASP A 25 -10.92 -16.54 -5.40
C ASP A 25 -11.60 -16.37 -4.03
N LEU A 26 -10.94 -15.78 -3.02
CA LEU A 26 -11.54 -15.50 -1.71
C LEU A 26 -12.67 -14.45 -1.78
N GLY A 27 -12.80 -13.73 -2.90
CA GLY A 27 -13.82 -12.69 -3.09
C GLY A 27 -13.60 -11.44 -2.22
N ILE A 28 -12.40 -11.28 -1.67
CA ILE A 28 -12.01 -10.06 -0.93
C ILE A 28 -11.78 -8.94 -1.94
N PRO A 29 -12.29 -7.71 -1.70
CA PRO A 29 -12.01 -6.59 -2.58
C PRO A 29 -10.50 -6.37 -2.74
N ALA A 30 -10.03 -6.23 -3.98
CA ALA A 30 -8.61 -6.04 -4.30
C ALA A 30 -7.99 -4.86 -3.51
N SER A 31 -8.73 -3.76 -3.33
CA SER A 31 -8.30 -2.62 -2.54
C SER A 31 -8.01 -2.96 -1.07
N GLU A 32 -8.76 -3.88 -0.46
CA GLU A 32 -8.53 -4.31 0.92
C GLU A 32 -7.33 -5.27 1.04
N LEU A 33 -7.04 -6.06 0.00
CA LEU A 33 -5.81 -6.87 -0.07
C LEU A 33 -4.57 -5.97 -0.16
N ILE A 34 -4.60 -4.99 -1.06
CA ILE A 34 -3.50 -4.02 -1.22
C ILE A 34 -3.33 -3.19 0.06
N LYS A 35 -4.42 -2.70 0.64
CA LYS A 35 -4.41 -1.94 1.89
C LYS A 35 -3.85 -2.75 3.05
N THR A 36 -4.19 -4.04 3.15
CA THR A 36 -3.66 -4.94 4.20
C THR A 36 -2.15 -5.15 4.04
N ALA A 37 -1.68 -5.41 2.81
CA ALA A 37 -0.25 -5.55 2.53
C ALA A 37 0.51 -4.23 2.80
N TRP A 38 -0.05 -3.10 2.38
CA TRP A 38 0.51 -1.76 2.67
C TRP A 38 0.56 -1.50 4.17
N ALA A 39 -0.53 -1.74 4.89
CA ALA A 39 -0.60 -1.54 6.34
C ALA A 39 0.46 -2.36 7.08
N SER A 40 0.77 -3.56 6.60
CA SER A 40 1.78 -4.41 7.22
C SER A 40 3.20 -3.98 6.90
N ALA A 41 3.50 -3.65 5.64
CA ALA A 41 4.85 -3.28 5.23
C ALA A 41 5.23 -1.84 5.62
N SER A 42 4.25 -0.93 5.58
CA SER A 42 4.48 0.50 5.80
C SER A 42 4.82 0.87 7.24
N THR A 43 4.79 -0.05 8.20
CA THR A 43 5.31 0.22 9.56
C THR A 43 6.83 0.32 9.59
N PHE A 44 7.51 -0.15 8.55
CA PHE A 44 8.96 -0.06 8.43
C PHE A 44 9.45 1.39 8.51
N ARG A 45 10.59 1.60 9.18
CA ARG A 45 11.35 2.84 9.09
C ARG A 45 12.85 2.59 9.08
N VAL A 46 13.54 3.22 8.14
CA VAL A 46 14.99 3.09 7.94
C VAL A 46 15.82 3.73 9.08
N THR A 47 15.20 4.58 9.90
CA THR A 47 15.87 5.31 11.00
C THR A 47 16.42 4.38 12.08
N ASP A 48 15.72 3.30 12.39
CA ASP A 48 16.12 2.29 13.38
C ASP A 48 15.83 0.85 12.93
N TYR A 49 15.45 0.67 11.66
CA TYR A 49 15.16 -0.62 11.02
C TYR A 49 14.06 -1.44 11.71
N ARG A 50 13.14 -0.77 12.42
CA ARG A 50 11.96 -1.40 13.03
C ARG A 50 10.77 -1.39 12.09
N GLY A 51 9.78 -2.23 12.40
CA GLY A 51 8.57 -2.42 11.60
C GLY A 51 8.81 -3.30 10.37
N GLY A 52 7.87 -3.25 9.43
CA GLY A 52 7.86 -4.09 8.24
C GLY A 52 6.89 -5.27 8.35
N ASN A 53 6.81 -6.03 7.26
CA ASN A 53 5.84 -7.10 7.10
C ASN A 53 6.28 -8.44 7.74
N ASN A 54 7.59 -8.68 7.87
CA ASN A 54 8.16 -9.88 8.46
C ASN A 54 7.78 -9.97 9.94
N GLY A 55 7.26 -11.13 10.35
CA GLY A 55 6.61 -11.34 11.63
C GLY A 55 5.08 -11.28 11.58
N ALA A 56 4.47 -10.77 10.50
CA ALA A 56 3.03 -10.56 10.36
C ALA A 56 2.41 -9.88 11.59
N ARG A 57 3.10 -8.89 12.15
CA ARG A 57 2.70 -8.22 13.40
C ARG A 57 1.42 -7.40 13.27
N ILE A 58 1.00 -7.10 12.04
CA ILE A 58 -0.32 -6.54 11.75
C ILE A 58 -1.49 -7.34 12.35
N ARG A 59 -1.31 -8.65 12.59
CA ARG A 59 -2.34 -9.50 13.23
C ARG A 59 -2.29 -9.51 14.76
N LEU A 60 -1.30 -8.85 15.35
CA LEU A 60 -1.01 -8.85 16.79
C LEU A 60 -1.33 -7.48 17.41
N GLN A 61 -1.35 -7.43 18.74
CA GLN A 61 -1.37 -6.14 19.44
C GLN A 61 -0.01 -5.44 19.31
N PRO A 62 -0.01 -4.10 19.11
CA PRO A 62 -1.17 -3.21 19.03
C PRO A 62 -1.73 -3.04 17.60
N GLU A 63 -1.00 -3.45 16.56
CA GLU A 63 -1.26 -3.09 15.15
C GLU A 63 -2.65 -3.47 14.64
N ILE A 64 -3.18 -4.62 15.08
CA ILE A 64 -4.51 -5.11 14.67
C ILE A 64 -5.66 -4.17 15.08
N ASN A 65 -5.42 -3.28 16.05
CA ASN A 65 -6.41 -2.36 16.60
C ASN A 65 -6.12 -0.89 16.28
N TRP A 66 -5.08 -0.57 15.49
CA TRP A 66 -4.83 0.81 15.08
C TRP A 66 -5.95 1.34 14.19
N GLU A 67 -6.38 2.57 14.43
CA GLU A 67 -7.48 3.21 13.70
C GLU A 67 -7.23 3.23 12.18
N VAL A 68 -6.00 3.60 11.80
CA VAL A 68 -5.54 3.69 10.41
C VAL A 68 -5.62 2.35 9.66
N ASN A 69 -5.62 1.23 10.38
CA ASN A 69 -5.69 -0.12 9.83
C ASN A 69 -7.12 -0.65 9.69
N GLU A 70 -8.14 0.13 10.04
CA GLU A 70 -9.56 -0.26 9.92
C GLU A 70 -9.84 -1.64 10.55
N PRO A 71 -9.73 -1.80 11.89
CA PRO A 71 -9.63 -3.10 12.56
C PRO A 71 -10.68 -4.14 12.16
N GLU A 72 -11.92 -3.72 11.96
CA GLU A 72 -13.02 -4.62 11.55
C GLU A 72 -12.83 -5.20 10.15
N LYS A 73 -12.30 -4.41 9.20
CA LYS A 73 -11.99 -4.88 7.86
C LYS A 73 -10.72 -5.72 7.86
N LEU A 74 -9.68 -5.24 8.53
CA LEU A 74 -8.41 -5.95 8.65
C LEU A 74 -8.62 -7.36 9.25
N LYS A 75 -9.37 -7.49 10.34
CA LYS A 75 -9.67 -8.79 10.97
C LYS A 75 -10.35 -9.77 10.00
N LYS A 76 -11.24 -9.29 9.12
CA LYS A 76 -11.90 -10.14 8.10
C LYS A 76 -10.93 -10.61 7.02
N VAL A 77 -10.06 -9.71 6.53
CA VAL A 77 -9.02 -10.08 5.55
C VAL A 77 -8.06 -11.09 6.17
N LEU A 78 -7.53 -10.81 7.37
CA LEU A 78 -6.60 -11.69 8.07
C LEU A 78 -7.22 -13.05 8.40
N ALA A 79 -8.50 -13.12 8.78
CA ALA A 79 -9.19 -14.39 9.03
C ALA A 79 -9.27 -15.25 7.76
N SER A 80 -9.54 -14.63 6.60
CA SER A 80 -9.62 -15.31 5.32
C SER A 80 -8.25 -15.80 4.85
N LEU A 81 -7.22 -14.94 4.93
CA LEU A 81 -5.83 -15.32 4.62
C LEU A 81 -5.31 -16.41 5.57
N THR A 82 -5.64 -16.33 6.87
CA THR A 82 -5.28 -17.37 7.86
C THR A 82 -5.95 -18.70 7.52
N SER A 83 -7.19 -18.69 7.03
CA SER A 83 -7.89 -19.90 6.62
C SER A 83 -7.21 -20.53 5.40
N LEU A 84 -6.90 -19.72 4.38
CA LEU A 84 -6.15 -20.15 3.20
C LEU A 84 -4.77 -20.72 3.58
N GLN A 85 -4.02 -20.03 4.46
CA GLN A 85 -2.72 -20.48 4.96
C GLN A 85 -2.84 -21.87 5.61
N ARG A 86 -3.82 -22.06 6.50
CA ARG A 86 -4.06 -23.34 7.19
C ARG A 86 -4.41 -24.45 6.21
N GLU A 87 -5.27 -24.17 5.24
CA GLU A 87 -5.67 -25.14 4.22
C GLU A 87 -4.50 -25.54 3.32
N PHE A 88 -3.72 -24.57 2.85
CA PHE A 88 -2.52 -24.83 2.07
C PHE A 88 -1.53 -25.68 2.85
N ASN A 89 -1.17 -25.27 4.07
CA ASN A 89 -0.19 -25.96 4.91
C ASN A 89 -0.64 -27.38 5.30
N LYS A 90 -1.94 -27.61 5.52
CA LYS A 90 -2.48 -28.95 5.84
C LYS A 90 -2.42 -29.91 4.65
N LYS A 91 -2.48 -29.39 3.42
CA LYS A 91 -2.41 -30.20 2.18
C LYS A 91 -0.97 -30.61 1.83
N GLN A 92 0.05 -29.97 2.39
CA GLN A 92 1.45 -30.30 2.10
C GLN A 92 1.89 -31.56 2.86
N SER A 93 2.39 -32.56 2.12
CA SER A 93 2.98 -33.78 2.68
C SER A 93 4.51 -33.78 2.69
N ASP A 94 5.13 -32.81 2.01
CA ASP A 94 6.57 -32.67 1.81
C ASP A 94 7.24 -31.69 2.79
N GLY A 95 6.49 -31.23 3.81
CA GLY A 95 6.97 -30.28 4.80
C GLY A 95 6.96 -28.82 4.33
N LYS A 96 6.47 -28.53 3.11
CA LYS A 96 6.28 -27.15 2.66
C LYS A 96 5.25 -26.42 3.51
N LYS A 97 5.51 -25.14 3.77
CA LYS A 97 4.52 -24.24 4.38
C LYS A 97 4.68 -22.83 3.82
N VAL A 98 3.61 -22.05 3.95
CA VAL A 98 3.60 -20.59 3.76
C VAL A 98 3.28 -19.91 5.10
N SER A 99 4.01 -18.83 5.41
CA SER A 99 3.69 -17.95 6.54
C SER A 99 2.55 -17.00 6.19
N LEU A 100 1.86 -16.47 7.20
CA LEU A 100 0.86 -15.44 6.98
C LEU A 100 1.54 -14.16 6.52
N ALA A 101 2.75 -13.86 7.01
CA ALA A 101 3.56 -12.73 6.55
C ALA A 101 3.79 -12.77 5.03
N ASP A 102 4.19 -13.92 4.49
CA ASP A 102 4.35 -14.08 3.05
C ASP A 102 3.02 -14.02 2.30
N LEU A 103 1.96 -14.61 2.85
CA LEU A 103 0.64 -14.60 2.23
C LEU A 103 0.01 -13.19 2.17
N ILE A 104 0.25 -12.34 3.17
CA ILE A 104 -0.17 -10.92 3.16
C ILE A 104 0.48 -10.19 1.99
N VAL A 105 1.80 -10.28 1.82
CA VAL A 105 2.50 -9.63 0.68
C VAL A 105 2.05 -10.22 -0.64
N LEU A 106 1.93 -11.54 -0.71
CA LEU A 106 1.49 -12.23 -1.92
C LEU A 106 0.08 -11.79 -2.34
N SER A 107 -0.80 -11.54 -1.36
CA SER A 107 -2.16 -11.08 -1.61
C SER A 107 -2.21 -9.66 -2.18
N GLY A 108 -1.38 -8.75 -1.66
CA GLY A 108 -1.22 -7.41 -2.24
C GLY A 108 -0.64 -7.47 -3.65
N ASN A 109 0.35 -8.33 -3.89
CA ASN A 109 0.93 -8.52 -5.22
C ASN A 109 -0.11 -9.03 -6.23
N ALA A 110 -0.89 -10.05 -5.87
CA ALA A 110 -1.93 -10.61 -6.73
C ALA A 110 -2.98 -9.55 -7.13
N ALA A 111 -3.40 -8.72 -6.16
CA ALA A 111 -4.35 -7.64 -6.39
C ALA A 111 -3.80 -6.54 -7.30
N ILE A 112 -2.52 -6.20 -7.20
CA ILE A 112 -1.87 -5.22 -8.09
C ILE A 112 -1.67 -5.80 -9.50
N GLU A 113 -1.29 -7.07 -9.62
CA GLU A 113 -1.17 -7.76 -10.90
C GLU A 113 -2.53 -7.80 -11.63
N ASP A 114 -3.63 -8.04 -10.91
CA ASP A 114 -4.98 -7.92 -11.44
C ASP A 114 -5.33 -6.47 -11.86
N ALA A 115 -4.98 -5.47 -11.06
CA ALA A 115 -5.18 -4.06 -11.39
C ALA A 115 -4.41 -3.63 -12.66
N ALA A 116 -3.18 -4.11 -12.84
CA ALA A 116 -2.38 -3.89 -14.05
C ALA A 116 -2.98 -4.61 -15.26
N ARG A 117 -3.47 -5.84 -15.09
CA ARG A 117 -4.15 -6.62 -16.14
C ARG A 117 -5.39 -5.92 -16.65
N LYS A 118 -6.20 -5.34 -15.76
CA LYS A 118 -7.36 -4.50 -16.13
C LYS A 118 -6.96 -3.27 -16.93
N ALA A 119 -5.75 -2.75 -16.69
CA ALA A 119 -5.15 -1.69 -17.50
C ALA A 119 -4.53 -2.22 -18.80
N GLY A 120 -4.66 -3.50 -19.13
CA GLY A 120 -4.09 -4.12 -20.34
C GLY A 120 -2.57 -4.32 -20.28
N VAL A 121 -1.98 -4.36 -19.08
CA VAL A 121 -0.56 -4.62 -18.87
C VAL A 121 -0.38 -5.93 -18.12
N GLU A 122 0.27 -6.89 -18.77
CA GLU A 122 0.68 -8.15 -18.14
C GLU A 122 2.04 -7.94 -17.46
N LEU A 123 2.08 -8.15 -16.14
CA LEU A 123 3.32 -8.11 -15.37
C LEU A 123 3.25 -9.10 -14.21
N GLU A 124 4.42 -9.47 -13.71
CA GLU A 124 4.58 -10.28 -12.51
C GLU A 124 5.46 -9.51 -11.53
N ILE A 125 4.95 -9.32 -10.31
CA ILE A 125 5.68 -8.68 -9.22
C ILE A 125 6.62 -9.71 -8.61
N PRO A 126 7.94 -9.45 -8.57
CA PRO A 126 8.89 -10.35 -7.93
C PRO A 126 8.47 -10.67 -6.49
N PHE A 127 8.57 -11.94 -6.13
CA PHE A 127 8.23 -12.39 -4.79
C PHE A 127 9.23 -13.43 -4.32
N THR A 128 9.84 -13.16 -3.16
CA THR A 128 10.77 -14.08 -2.50
C THR A 128 10.14 -14.51 -1.17
N PRO A 129 9.82 -15.81 -0.98
CA PRO A 129 9.32 -16.29 0.30
C PRO A 129 10.42 -16.24 1.37
N GLY A 130 10.05 -16.49 2.62
CA GLY A 130 10.97 -16.60 3.75
C GLY A 130 10.62 -15.75 4.95
N ARG A 131 9.55 -14.96 4.89
CA ARG A 131 9.07 -14.26 6.08
C ARG A 131 8.47 -15.25 7.05
N THR A 132 8.52 -14.94 8.34
CA THR A 132 7.98 -15.80 9.40
C THR A 132 6.91 -15.09 10.20
N ASP A 133 6.16 -15.87 10.99
CA ASP A 133 5.04 -15.38 11.79
C ASP A 133 5.48 -15.28 13.26
N ALA A 134 5.72 -14.06 13.76
CA ALA A 134 6.06 -13.82 15.17
C ALA A 134 4.86 -14.05 16.08
N SER A 135 5.08 -14.44 17.34
CA SER A 135 4.00 -14.59 18.32
C SER A 135 3.72 -13.29 19.10
N GLN A 136 2.62 -13.27 19.85
CA GLN A 136 2.29 -12.13 20.72
C GLN A 136 3.33 -11.98 21.84
N GLU A 137 3.85 -13.08 22.37
CA GLU A 137 4.89 -13.11 23.40
C GLU A 137 6.23 -12.58 22.88
N GLN A 138 6.46 -12.65 21.56
CA GLN A 138 7.63 -12.10 20.87
C GLN A 138 7.43 -10.62 20.46
N THR A 139 6.38 -9.96 20.95
CA THR A 139 5.99 -8.60 20.55
C THR A 139 5.73 -7.74 21.80
N ASP A 140 6.61 -6.77 22.04
CA ASP A 140 6.41 -5.76 23.08
C ASP A 140 5.42 -4.70 22.60
N VAL A 141 4.19 -4.77 23.13
CA VAL A 141 3.09 -3.89 22.73
C VAL A 141 3.43 -2.41 22.92
N ALA A 142 4.06 -2.03 24.04
CA ALA A 142 4.38 -0.64 24.34
C ALA A 142 5.45 -0.11 23.36
N SER A 143 6.42 -0.96 23.03
CA SER A 143 7.46 -0.63 22.06
C SER A 143 6.91 -0.47 20.64
N PHE A 144 5.86 -1.21 20.25
CA PHE A 144 5.24 -1.10 18.92
C PHE A 144 4.30 0.11 18.79
N SER A 145 3.74 0.64 19.88
CA SER A 145 2.84 1.80 19.83
C SER A 145 3.47 3.05 19.18
N VAL A 146 4.80 3.20 19.22
CA VAL A 146 5.50 4.33 18.56
C VAL A 146 5.60 4.19 17.04
N LEU A 147 5.21 3.04 16.50
CA LEU A 147 5.13 2.79 15.05
C LEU A 147 3.73 3.07 14.49
N GLU A 148 2.74 3.36 15.35
CA GLU A 148 1.40 3.70 14.89
C GLU A 148 1.45 5.02 14.08
N PRO A 149 1.09 5.01 12.79
CA PRO A 149 1.12 6.22 12.01
C PRO A 149 -0.04 7.14 12.42
N THR A 150 0.29 8.36 12.83
CA THR A 150 -0.69 9.43 13.07
C THR A 150 -1.18 10.05 11.76
N ALA A 151 -0.41 9.87 10.69
CA ALA A 151 -0.72 10.26 9.32
C ALA A 151 -0.14 9.23 8.36
N ASP A 152 -0.89 8.91 7.31
CA ASP A 152 -0.45 8.07 6.20
C ASP A 152 -1.01 8.65 4.89
N GLY A 153 -0.22 9.50 4.25
CA GLY A 153 -0.60 10.14 2.99
C GLY A 153 -0.85 9.14 1.85
N PHE A 154 -0.26 7.94 1.89
CA PHE A 154 -0.48 6.90 0.89
C PHE A 154 -1.87 6.27 1.00
N ARG A 155 -2.47 6.25 2.20
CA ARG A 155 -3.89 5.90 2.45
C ARG A 155 -4.82 7.11 2.60
N ASN A 156 -4.32 8.32 2.37
CA ASN A 156 -5.03 9.60 2.59
C ASN A 156 -5.62 9.70 4.01
N TYR A 157 -4.88 9.21 5.00
CA TYR A 157 -5.26 9.23 6.42
C TYR A 157 -4.48 10.33 7.17
N TYR A 158 -5.17 11.07 8.02
CA TYR A 158 -4.56 12.08 8.87
C TYR A 158 -5.35 12.24 10.18
N SER A 159 -4.68 12.04 11.31
CA SER A 159 -5.25 12.22 12.65
C SER A 159 -4.84 13.59 13.21
N LYS A 160 -5.75 14.57 13.14
CA LYS A 160 -5.47 15.95 13.62
C LYS A 160 -5.13 16.01 15.11
N SER A 161 -5.77 15.20 15.94
CA SER A 161 -5.53 15.19 17.39
C SER A 161 -4.18 14.60 17.79
N ARG A 162 -3.54 13.82 16.90
CA ARG A 162 -2.29 13.10 17.19
C ARG A 162 -1.09 13.58 16.36
N SER A 163 -1.34 14.28 15.26
CA SER A 163 -0.28 14.76 14.36
C SER A 163 0.19 16.16 14.78
N HIS A 164 1.51 16.35 14.80
CA HIS A 164 2.14 17.61 15.18
C HIS A 164 2.67 18.43 13.98
N ILE A 165 2.63 17.85 12.78
CA ILE A 165 3.08 18.46 11.52
C ILE A 165 1.95 18.37 10.50
N SER A 166 2.01 19.17 9.44
CA SER A 166 0.96 19.20 8.41
C SER A 166 0.86 17.87 7.63
N PRO A 167 -0.28 17.57 6.99
CA PRO A 167 -0.44 16.34 6.21
C PRO A 167 0.62 16.17 5.11
N VAL A 168 1.04 17.26 4.45
CA VAL A 168 2.10 17.23 3.43
C VAL A 168 3.47 16.94 4.05
N GLU A 169 3.81 17.56 5.18
CA GLU A 169 5.06 17.27 5.88
C GLU A 169 5.08 15.82 6.38
N SER A 170 3.95 15.30 6.88
CA SER A 170 3.82 13.88 7.24
C SER A 170 4.01 12.94 6.07
N LEU A 171 3.52 13.27 4.87
CA LEU A 171 3.76 12.46 3.67
C LEU A 171 5.26 12.38 3.36
N ILE A 172 5.97 13.51 3.39
CA ILE A 172 7.42 13.58 3.10
C ILE A 172 8.21 12.83 4.18
N ASP A 173 7.88 13.03 5.45
CA ASP A 173 8.49 12.30 6.57
C ASP A 173 8.27 10.79 6.42
N LYS A 174 7.04 10.38 6.07
CA LYS A 174 6.74 8.96 5.86
C LYS A 174 7.51 8.36 4.68
N ALA A 175 7.61 9.09 3.57
CA ALA A 175 8.39 8.67 2.42
C ALA A 175 9.87 8.50 2.78
N SER A 176 10.43 9.43 3.55
CA SER A 176 11.80 9.37 4.07
C SER A 176 12.02 8.13 4.96
N GLN A 177 11.10 7.85 5.89
CA GLN A 177 11.16 6.64 6.72
C GLN A 177 11.16 5.35 5.90
N LEU A 178 10.42 5.31 4.79
CA LEU A 178 10.37 4.18 3.86
C LEU A 178 11.53 4.15 2.86
N ASP A 179 12.52 5.03 3.01
CA ASP A 179 13.65 5.22 2.09
C ASP A 179 13.21 5.48 0.65
N LEU A 180 12.09 6.18 0.44
CA LEU A 180 11.55 6.48 -0.88
C LEU A 180 12.15 7.76 -1.44
N THR A 181 12.62 7.68 -2.69
CA THR A 181 12.95 8.87 -3.48
C THR A 181 11.68 9.60 -3.92
N VAL A 182 11.83 10.86 -4.34
CA VAL A 182 10.71 11.66 -4.88
C VAL A 182 9.95 10.94 -6.01
N PRO A 183 10.61 10.35 -7.04
CA PRO A 183 9.90 9.59 -8.07
C PRO A 183 9.16 8.35 -7.56
N GLU A 184 9.74 7.63 -6.59
CA GLU A 184 9.13 6.43 -6.00
C GLU A 184 7.91 6.78 -5.16
N MET A 185 8.02 7.80 -4.30
CA MET A 185 6.88 8.35 -3.53
C MET A 185 5.75 8.78 -4.46
N THR A 186 6.10 9.51 -5.53
CA THR A 186 5.12 10.02 -6.50
C THR A 186 4.40 8.87 -7.19
N ALA A 187 5.13 7.89 -7.72
CA ALA A 187 4.55 6.73 -8.38
C ALA A 187 3.62 5.95 -7.42
N LEU A 188 4.10 5.65 -6.21
CA LEU A 188 3.33 4.94 -5.19
C LEU A 188 2.02 5.64 -4.87
N LEU A 189 2.06 6.94 -4.54
CA LEU A 189 0.85 7.66 -4.17
C LEU A 189 -0.16 7.68 -5.32
N GLY A 190 0.27 7.97 -6.56
CA GLY A 190 -0.62 7.98 -7.71
C GLY A 190 -1.30 6.62 -7.96
N GLY A 191 -0.54 5.53 -7.87
CA GLY A 191 -1.06 4.17 -8.07
C GLY A 191 -2.01 3.72 -6.96
N LEU A 192 -1.66 4.01 -5.71
CA LEU A 192 -2.49 3.67 -4.56
C LEU A 192 -3.83 4.45 -4.57
N ARG A 193 -3.84 5.68 -5.09
CA ARG A 193 -5.09 6.45 -5.29
C ARG A 193 -6.02 5.82 -6.31
N VAL A 194 -5.54 5.47 -7.50
CA VAL A 194 -6.40 4.87 -8.54
C VAL A 194 -6.88 3.47 -8.17
N MET A 195 -6.14 2.76 -7.32
CA MET A 195 -6.56 1.46 -6.77
C MET A 195 -7.45 1.57 -5.52
N ASP A 196 -7.85 2.79 -5.14
CA ASP A 196 -8.84 3.10 -4.10
C ASP A 196 -8.57 2.43 -2.75
N ILE A 197 -7.32 2.54 -2.27
CA ILE A 197 -6.91 1.97 -0.98
C ILE A 197 -7.04 2.95 0.19
N ASN A 198 -7.77 4.05 0.00
CA ASN A 198 -7.89 5.09 1.01
C ASN A 198 -8.59 4.57 2.28
N THR A 199 -8.17 5.07 3.43
CA THR A 199 -8.80 4.75 4.72
C THR A 199 -10.28 5.18 4.71
N ASN A 200 -11.16 4.34 5.26
CA ASN A 200 -12.61 4.55 5.29
C ASN A 200 -13.26 4.72 3.91
N ASN A 201 -12.63 4.23 2.84
CA ASN A 201 -13.10 4.34 1.45
C ASN A 201 -13.34 5.81 1.04
N SER A 202 -12.49 6.70 1.51
CA SER A 202 -12.52 8.12 1.15
C SER A 202 -12.24 8.32 -0.34
N SER A 203 -13.03 9.15 -1.02
CA SER A 203 -12.82 9.50 -2.44
C SER A 203 -11.76 10.58 -2.67
N LEU A 204 -11.07 11.02 -1.61
CA LEU A 204 -10.04 12.06 -1.72
C LEU A 204 -8.85 11.57 -2.57
N GLY A 205 -8.56 12.28 -3.65
CA GLY A 205 -7.43 11.96 -4.53
C GLY A 205 -7.69 10.84 -5.52
N VAL A 206 -8.86 10.19 -5.50
CA VAL A 206 -9.20 9.10 -6.43
C VAL A 206 -9.64 9.71 -7.77
N PHE A 207 -8.67 10.28 -8.51
CA PHE A 207 -8.93 10.96 -9.78
C PHE A 207 -8.97 9.97 -10.93
N THR A 208 -9.97 9.09 -10.94
CA THR A 208 -10.22 8.13 -12.00
C THR A 208 -11.69 7.72 -12.04
N ASP A 209 -12.19 7.41 -13.23
CA ASP A 209 -13.54 6.86 -13.42
C ASP A 209 -13.54 5.32 -13.37
N THR A 210 -12.35 4.70 -13.28
CA THR A 210 -12.15 3.25 -13.17
C THR A 210 -11.35 2.88 -11.92
N PRO A 211 -11.88 3.08 -10.70
CA PRO A 211 -11.21 2.66 -9.48
C PRO A 211 -10.85 1.16 -9.49
N GLY A 212 -9.66 0.82 -9.00
CA GLY A 212 -9.14 -0.55 -9.01
C GLY A 212 -8.39 -0.95 -10.28
N VAL A 213 -8.19 -0.02 -11.23
CA VAL A 213 -7.34 -0.18 -12.41
C VAL A 213 -6.04 0.59 -12.18
N LEU A 214 -4.89 -0.06 -12.39
CA LEU A 214 -3.59 0.59 -12.22
C LEU A 214 -3.22 1.35 -13.49
N ASP A 215 -3.51 2.64 -13.50
CA ASP A 215 -3.18 3.56 -14.59
C ASP A 215 -2.65 4.92 -14.07
N ASN A 216 -2.23 5.79 -14.99
CA ASN A 216 -1.69 7.10 -14.65
C ASN A 216 -2.76 8.20 -14.51
N LYS A 217 -4.05 7.85 -14.35
CA LYS A 217 -5.16 8.83 -14.35
C LYS A 217 -5.09 9.83 -13.21
N PHE A 218 -4.51 9.44 -12.06
CA PHE A 218 -4.23 10.38 -10.98
C PHE A 218 -3.52 11.63 -11.50
N PHE A 219 -2.41 11.47 -12.24
CA PHE A 219 -1.61 12.59 -12.72
C PHE A 219 -2.28 13.32 -13.88
N VAL A 220 -2.86 12.59 -14.83
CA VAL A 220 -3.58 13.17 -15.98
C VAL A 220 -4.69 14.11 -15.49
N ASN A 221 -5.50 13.65 -14.54
CA ASN A 221 -6.63 14.43 -14.02
C ASN A 221 -6.21 15.52 -13.03
N LEU A 222 -5.12 15.32 -12.28
CA LEU A 222 -4.56 16.34 -11.39
C LEU A 222 -4.04 17.54 -12.18
N LEU A 223 -3.36 17.29 -13.30
CA LEU A 223 -2.73 18.31 -14.14
C LEU A 223 -3.65 18.87 -15.23
N ASP A 224 -4.88 18.35 -15.35
CA ASP A 224 -5.90 18.85 -16.26
C ASP A 224 -6.31 20.28 -15.88
N MET A 225 -5.89 21.23 -16.73
CA MET A 225 -6.19 22.65 -16.57
C MET A 225 -7.68 22.98 -16.73
N SER A 226 -8.52 22.06 -17.23
CA SER A 226 -9.98 22.21 -17.20
C SER A 226 -10.54 22.17 -15.77
N THR A 227 -9.78 21.67 -14.80
CA THR A 227 -10.18 21.62 -13.40
C THR A 227 -9.68 22.85 -12.62
N ARG A 228 -10.56 23.45 -11.83
CA ARG A 228 -10.25 24.50 -10.86
C ARG A 228 -10.42 23.95 -9.45
N TRP A 229 -9.37 24.08 -8.65
CA TRP A 229 -9.38 23.70 -7.25
C TRP A 229 -9.78 24.87 -6.35
N SER A 230 -10.60 24.59 -5.33
CA SER A 230 -10.88 25.52 -4.23
C SER A 230 -11.01 24.76 -2.92
N LYS A 231 -10.72 25.43 -1.78
CA LYS A 231 -10.93 24.86 -0.45
C LYS A 231 -12.40 24.43 -0.28
N ALA A 232 -12.61 23.29 0.35
CA ALA A 232 -13.92 22.83 0.78
C ALA A 232 -14.16 23.22 2.26
N ASP A 233 -15.37 22.96 2.76
CA ASP A 233 -15.76 23.30 4.13
C ASP A 233 -15.00 22.48 5.18
N LYS A 234 -14.66 21.23 4.84
CA LYS A 234 -13.85 20.37 5.70
C LYS A 234 -12.39 20.78 5.60
N GLU A 235 -11.75 20.93 6.75
CA GLU A 235 -10.33 21.25 6.85
C GLU A 235 -9.45 20.26 6.08
N ASP A 236 -8.40 20.79 5.46
CA ASP A 236 -7.49 20.08 4.56
C ASP A 236 -8.18 19.30 3.43
N THR A 237 -9.34 19.77 2.97
CA THR A 237 -9.98 19.22 1.77
C THR A 237 -10.28 20.30 0.74
N TYR A 238 -10.29 19.87 -0.51
CA TYR A 238 -10.43 20.71 -1.69
C TYR A 238 -11.40 20.06 -2.66
N ASN A 239 -12.20 20.89 -3.32
CA ASN A 239 -13.10 20.49 -4.39
C ASN A 239 -12.49 20.93 -5.73
N GLY A 240 -12.45 20.02 -6.70
CA GLY A 240 -12.08 20.26 -8.08
C GLY A 240 -13.33 20.39 -8.94
N PHE A 241 -13.54 21.57 -9.53
CA PHE A 241 -14.69 21.86 -10.39
C PHE A 241 -14.26 22.00 -11.85
N ASP A 242 -15.10 21.53 -12.76
CA ASP A 242 -14.94 21.86 -14.18
C ASP A 242 -15.06 23.38 -14.39
N ARG A 243 -14.08 23.98 -15.08
CA ARG A 243 -14.02 25.44 -15.27
C ARG A 243 -15.12 26.00 -16.14
N LYS A 244 -15.68 25.20 -17.07
CA LYS A 244 -16.70 25.68 -18.02
C LYS A 244 -18.10 25.57 -17.41
N THR A 245 -18.39 24.45 -16.76
CA THR A 245 -19.73 24.13 -16.27
C THR A 245 -19.92 24.42 -14.79
N GLY A 246 -18.83 24.50 -14.02
CA GLY A 246 -18.89 24.59 -12.55
C GLY A 246 -19.26 23.29 -11.85
N ALA A 247 -19.36 22.17 -12.58
CA ALA A 247 -19.70 20.86 -12.01
C ALA A 247 -18.56 20.33 -11.14
N LEU A 248 -18.89 19.75 -9.99
CA LEU A 248 -17.92 19.08 -9.12
C LEU A 248 -17.39 17.82 -9.83
N LYS A 249 -16.09 17.75 -10.07
CA LYS A 249 -15.41 16.57 -10.65
C LYS A 249 -14.75 15.73 -9.57
N TRP A 250 -13.96 16.36 -8.70
CA TRP A 250 -13.04 15.66 -7.81
C TRP A 250 -13.03 16.23 -6.40
N LYS A 251 -12.59 15.42 -5.44
CA LYS A 251 -12.25 15.86 -4.08
C LYS A 251 -10.82 15.45 -3.77
N ALA A 252 -10.10 16.27 -3.03
CA ALA A 252 -8.69 16.09 -2.76
C ALA A 252 -8.33 16.57 -1.35
N SER A 253 -7.24 16.06 -0.80
CA SER A 253 -6.56 16.67 0.35
C SER A 253 -5.29 17.41 -0.09
N SER A 254 -4.59 18.04 0.85
CA SER A 254 -3.31 18.68 0.54
C SER A 254 -2.25 17.68 0.06
N VAL A 255 -2.29 16.43 0.53
CA VAL A 255 -1.35 15.38 0.09
C VAL A 255 -1.56 14.97 -1.36
N ASP A 256 -2.74 15.21 -1.93
CA ASP A 256 -3.00 14.97 -3.35
C ASP A 256 -2.55 16.17 -4.19
N LEU A 257 -2.88 17.38 -3.75
CA LEU A 257 -2.61 18.61 -4.52
C LEU A 257 -1.16 19.05 -4.50
N ILE A 258 -0.35 18.60 -3.54
CA ILE A 258 1.07 18.96 -3.47
C ILE A 258 1.84 18.58 -4.73
N PHE A 259 1.45 17.50 -5.41
CA PHE A 259 2.02 17.05 -6.69
C PHE A 259 1.71 17.98 -7.87
N SER A 260 0.83 18.98 -7.69
CA SER A 260 0.55 20.01 -8.70
C SER A 260 1.11 21.39 -8.35
N SER A 261 1.50 21.60 -7.08
CA SER A 261 1.87 22.91 -6.53
C SER A 261 3.34 23.04 -6.17
N ASN A 262 3.99 21.98 -5.68
CA ASN A 262 5.43 21.97 -5.47
C ASN A 262 6.15 21.77 -6.83
N PRO A 263 7.11 22.64 -7.22
CA PRO A 263 7.75 22.56 -8.54
C PRO A 263 8.45 21.23 -8.83
N GLU A 264 9.12 20.64 -7.84
CA GLU A 264 9.86 19.38 -8.02
C GLU A 264 8.91 18.19 -8.15
N LEU A 265 7.90 18.09 -7.27
CA LEU A 265 6.88 17.04 -7.37
C LEU A 265 6.06 17.16 -8.65
N ARG A 266 5.76 18.40 -9.06
CA ARG A 266 5.04 18.69 -10.29
C ARG A 266 5.83 18.21 -11.52
N ALA A 267 7.13 18.44 -11.57
CA ALA A 267 7.95 17.97 -12.69
C ALA A 267 7.88 16.44 -12.84
N VAL A 268 7.88 15.69 -11.73
CA VAL A 268 7.70 14.23 -11.77
C VAL A 268 6.27 13.84 -12.14
N ALA A 269 5.26 14.55 -11.63
CA ALA A 269 3.87 14.33 -12.00
C ALA A 269 3.63 14.54 -13.51
N GLU A 270 4.27 15.54 -14.11
CA GLU A 270 4.19 15.83 -15.56
C GLU A 270 4.80 14.69 -16.40
N VAL A 271 5.89 14.07 -15.93
CA VAL A 271 6.43 12.85 -16.55
C VAL A 271 5.38 11.74 -16.54
N TYR A 272 4.76 11.43 -15.40
CA TYR A 272 3.78 10.35 -15.34
C TYR A 272 2.43 10.68 -16.01
N ALA A 273 2.08 11.96 -16.17
CA ALA A 273 0.88 12.38 -16.88
C ALA A 273 1.01 12.35 -18.41
N SER A 274 2.22 12.19 -18.94
CA SER A 274 2.47 12.20 -20.39
C SER A 274 1.81 11.00 -21.09
N ASP A 275 1.37 11.19 -22.34
CA ASP A 275 0.61 10.19 -23.11
C ASP A 275 1.37 8.88 -23.32
N ASP A 276 2.71 8.94 -23.39
CA ASP A 276 3.62 7.80 -23.56
C ASP A 276 4.09 7.19 -22.23
N ALA A 277 3.72 7.78 -21.09
CA ALA A 277 4.25 7.41 -19.79
C ALA A 277 3.45 6.32 -19.05
N ARG A 278 2.28 5.89 -19.57
CA ARG A 278 1.41 4.92 -18.88
C ARG A 278 2.16 3.64 -18.48
N ASN A 279 2.89 3.03 -19.41
CA ASN A 279 3.64 1.81 -19.12
C ASN A 279 4.81 2.08 -18.17
N LYS A 280 5.53 3.20 -18.34
CA LYS A 280 6.60 3.61 -17.43
C LYS A 280 6.09 3.76 -16.01
N PHE A 281 4.97 4.45 -15.83
CA PHE A 281 4.32 4.65 -14.54
C PHE A 281 3.99 3.32 -13.86
N ILE A 282 3.36 2.38 -14.58
CA ILE A 282 2.99 1.07 -14.02
C ILE A 282 4.24 0.30 -13.54
N HIS A 283 5.32 0.31 -14.32
CA HIS A 283 6.57 -0.37 -13.93
C HIS A 283 7.26 0.32 -12.76
N ASP A 284 7.31 1.65 -12.74
CA ASP A 284 7.90 2.42 -11.64
C ASP A 284 7.08 2.22 -10.35
N PHE A 285 5.75 2.20 -10.44
CA PHE A 285 4.86 1.86 -9.32
C PHE A 285 5.18 0.47 -8.76
N VAL A 286 5.23 -0.56 -9.62
CA VAL A 286 5.52 -1.95 -9.19
C VAL A 286 6.91 -2.05 -8.56
N LYS A 287 7.90 -1.36 -9.11
CA LYS A 287 9.25 -1.32 -8.54
C LYS A 287 9.25 -0.71 -7.13
N SER A 288 8.57 0.42 -6.95
CA SER A 288 8.45 1.07 -5.65
C SER A 288 7.63 0.25 -4.64
N TRP A 289 6.55 -0.39 -5.09
CA TRP A 289 5.77 -1.33 -4.28
C TRP A 289 6.65 -2.48 -3.79
N ASN A 290 7.37 -3.14 -4.70
CA ASN A 290 8.24 -4.25 -4.36
C ASN A 290 9.40 -3.84 -3.43
N LYS A 291 9.90 -2.60 -3.57
CA LYS A 291 10.88 -2.03 -2.63
C LYS A 291 10.31 -1.98 -1.21
N VAL A 292 9.12 -1.39 -1.01
CA VAL A 292 8.47 -1.29 0.31
C VAL A 292 8.15 -2.66 0.89
N MET A 293 7.64 -3.60 0.08
CA MET A 293 7.33 -4.95 0.55
C MET A 293 8.58 -5.71 1.05
N ASN A 294 9.78 -5.33 0.60
CA ASN A 294 11.04 -5.97 0.97
C ASN A 294 11.94 -5.11 1.88
N SER A 295 11.45 -3.99 2.42
CA SER A 295 12.27 -3.08 3.23
C SER A 295 12.88 -3.73 4.49
N ASP A 296 12.25 -4.77 5.03
CA ASP A 296 12.70 -5.50 6.22
C ASP A 296 13.36 -6.87 5.91
N ARG A 297 13.61 -7.17 4.63
CA ARG A 297 14.15 -8.46 4.16
C ARG A 297 15.67 -8.52 4.25
N PHE A 298 16.20 -8.20 5.43
CA PHE A 298 17.64 -8.28 5.70
C PHE A 298 18.20 -9.70 5.57
N ASP A 299 17.35 -10.72 5.68
CA ASP A 299 17.68 -12.13 5.44
C ASP A 299 18.14 -12.39 4.00
N LEU A 300 17.75 -11.54 3.05
CA LEU A 300 18.13 -11.66 1.64
C LEU A 300 19.47 -11.00 1.32
N ASN A 301 19.91 -10.04 2.13
CA ASN A 301 21.15 -9.28 1.89
C ASN A 301 22.42 -10.02 2.36
N ASN A 302 22.27 -11.14 3.05
CA ASN A 302 23.37 -11.98 3.55
C ASN A 302 23.67 -13.21 2.65
N LYS A 303 23.35 -13.15 1.36
CA LYS A 303 23.68 -14.19 0.37
C LYS A 303 24.57 -13.66 -0.75
#